data_AF-A0A383E5J6-F1
#
_entry.id   AF-A0A383E5J6-F1
#
_cell.length_a   1.000
_cell.length_b   1.000
_cell.length_c   1.000
_cell.angle_alpha   90.00
_cell.angle_beta   90.00
_cell.angle_gamma   90.00
#
_symmetry.space_group_name_H-M   'P 1'
#
loop_
_entity.id
_entity.type
_entity.pdbx_description
1 polymer ?
#
loop_
_entity_poly.entity_id
_entity_poly.type
_entity_poly.pdbx_seq_one_letter_code
_entity_poly.pdbx_strand_id
1 'polypeptide(L)' 'MKTRITELFDIEHPIIQGGMHFVGLAELASAVSNAGGLGIITGLTQPTPADLASEIAKCKEMTDKPFGVN' A
#
# COMPACT_ATOMS: atom_id res chain seq x y z
N MET A 1 -15.06 -0.48 -12.77
CA MET A 1 -15.42 -1.90 -13.00
C MET A 1 -15.55 -2.57 -11.65
N LYS A 2 -16.66 -3.26 -11.35
CA LYS A 2 -16.83 -3.96 -10.07
C LYS A 2 -16.41 -5.41 -10.19
N THR A 3 -15.62 -5.87 -9.23
CA THR A 3 -15.12 -7.24 -9.10
C THR A 3 -15.11 -7.64 -7.62
N ARG A 4 -14.94 -8.94 -7.34
CA ARG A 4 -14.75 -9.43 -5.97
C ARG A 4 -13.60 -8.74 -5.23
N ILE A 5 -12.55 -8.32 -5.94
CA ILE A 5 -11.36 -7.66 -5.35
C ILE A 5 -11.66 -6.22 -4.97
N THR A 6 -12.30 -5.46 -5.86
CA THR A 6 -12.68 -4.06 -5.58
C THR A 6 -13.66 -3.97 -4.41
N GLU A 7 -14.57 -4.95 -4.28
CA GLU A 7 -15.54 -5.00 -3.18
C GLU A 7 -14.92 -5.48 -1.86
N LEU A 8 -14.00 -6.44 -1.91
CA LEU A 8 -13.34 -6.98 -0.71
C LEU A 8 -12.42 -5.96 -0.04
N PHE A 9 -11.66 -5.19 -0.83
CA PHE A 9 -10.65 -4.27 -0.33
C PHE A 9 -11.06 -2.80 -0.35
N ASP A 10 -12.26 -2.48 -0.83
CA ASP A 10 -12.78 -1.12 -0.98
C ASP A 10 -11.87 -0.22 -1.83
N ILE A 11 -11.58 -0.68 -3.05
CA ILE A 11 -10.73 0.02 -4.04
C ILE A 11 -11.47 0.24 -5.37
N GLU A 12 -11.07 1.25 -6.13
CA GLU A 12 -11.75 1.65 -7.38
C GLU A 12 -11.39 0.77 -8.57
N HIS A 13 -10.15 0.32 -8.63
CA HIS A 13 -9.57 -0.45 -9.72
C HIS A 13 -9.12 -1.81 -9.21
N PRO A 14 -9.40 -2.93 -9.91
CA PRO A 14 -8.89 -4.25 -9.54
C PRO A 14 -7.41 -4.40 -9.93
N ILE A 15 -6.59 -3.45 -9.50
CA ILE A 15 -5.16 -3.35 -9.76
C ILE A 15 -4.46 -3.30 -8.39
N ILE A 16 -3.55 -4.24 -8.19
CA ILE A 16 -2.76 -4.35 -6.97
C ILE A 16 -1.30 -4.12 -7.34
N GLN A 17 -0.66 -3.18 -6.65
CA GLN A 17 0.79 -3.07 -6.70
C GLN A 17 1.39 -4.11 -5.77
N GLY A 18 2.02 -5.16 -6.31
CA GLY A 18 2.62 -6.23 -5.52
C GLY A 18 3.84 -5.77 -4.70
N GLY A 19 4.25 -6.57 -3.71
CA GLY A 19 5.47 -6.30 -2.94
C GLY A 19 6.70 -6.16 -3.84
N MET A 20 7.42 -5.05 -3.69
CA MET A 20 8.64 -4.76 -4.44
C MET A 20 9.73 -4.35 -3.46
N HIS A 21 10.76 -5.18 -3.33
CA HIS A 21 11.87 -4.93 -2.43
C HIS A 21 12.61 -3.63 -2.83
N PHE A 22 13.06 -2.85 -1.84
CA PHE A 22 13.68 -1.53 -1.97
C PHE A 22 12.81 -0.38 -2.49
N VAL A 23 11.73 -0.64 -3.23
CA VAL A 23 10.90 0.43 -3.84
C VAL A 23 9.48 0.50 -3.29
N GLY A 24 8.98 -0.55 -2.63
CA GLY A 24 7.68 -0.57 -1.95
C GLY A 24 7.69 0.20 -0.63
N LEU A 25 7.95 1.51 -0.71
CA LEU A 25 7.92 2.46 0.40
C LEU A 25 6.56 3.19 0.48
N ALA A 26 6.36 4.01 1.50
CA ALA A 26 5.15 4.79 1.72
C ALA A 26 4.74 5.63 0.49
N GLU A 27 5.71 6.23 -0.21
CA GLU A 27 5.48 7.06 -1.40
C GLU A 27 4.81 6.26 -2.53
N LEU A 28 5.29 5.04 -2.77
CA LEU A 28 4.76 4.21 -3.86
C LEU A 28 3.40 3.62 -3.48
N ALA A 29 3.27 3.10 -2.26
CA ALA A 29 2.03 2.53 -1.78
C ALA A 29 0.91 3.59 -1.75
N SER A 30 1.17 4.77 -1.18
CA SER A 30 0.19 5.85 -1.11
C SER A 30 -0.18 6.39 -2.49
N ALA A 31 0.78 6.50 -3.43
CA ALA A 31 0.48 6.92 -4.80
C ALA A 31 -0.48 5.95 -5.52
N VAL A 32 -0.26 4.64 -5.39
CA VAL A 32 -1.14 3.61 -5.95
C VAL A 32 -2.52 3.63 -5.31
N SER A 33 -2.59 3.72 -3.98
CA SER A 33 -3.87 3.82 -3.26
C SER A 33 -4.63 5.09 -3.66
N ASN A 34 -3.96 6.24 -3.73
CA ASN A 34 -4.53 7.50 -4.19
C ASN A 34 -5.06 7.41 -5.64
N ALA A 35 -4.40 6.66 -6.51
CA ALA A 35 -4.86 6.37 -7.88
C ALA A 35 -6.00 5.35 -7.96
N GLY A 36 -6.48 4.80 -6.85
CA GLY A 36 -7.63 3.90 -6.80
C GLY A 36 -7.29 2.41 -6.87
N GLY A 37 -6.01 2.04 -6.85
CA GLY A 37 -5.57 0.65 -6.69
C GLY A 37 -5.32 0.27 -5.22
N LEU A 38 -4.77 -0.91 -4.99
CA LEU A 38 -4.26 -1.33 -3.68
C LEU A 38 -2.73 -1.19 -3.66
N GLY A 39 -2.23 -0.16 -2.97
CA GLY A 39 -0.80 0.02 -2.70
C GLY A 39 -0.30 -0.91 -1.61
N ILE A 40 0.97 -1.31 -1.67
CA ILE A 40 1.59 -2.24 -0.72
C ILE A 40 2.98 -1.75 -0.30
N ILE A 41 3.18 -1.59 1.01
CA ILE A 41 4.50 -1.43 1.62
C ILE A 41 5.17 -2.80 1.71
N THR A 42 6.43 -2.91 1.30
CA THR A 42 7.19 -4.16 1.44
C THR A 42 7.85 -4.19 2.82
N GLY A 43 7.40 -5.09 3.70
CA GLY A 43 7.85 -5.14 5.09
C GLY A 43 9.36 -5.36 5.22
N LEU A 44 9.91 -6.27 4.43
CA LEU A 44 11.34 -6.60 4.44
C LEU A 44 12.24 -5.54 3.79
N THR A 45 11.68 -4.49 3.18
CA THR A 45 12.48 -3.30 2.81
C THR A 45 12.93 -2.53 4.06
N GLN A 46 12.18 -2.65 5.15
CA GLN A 46 12.49 -1.98 6.41
C GLN A 46 13.44 -2.85 7.26
N PRO A 47 14.51 -2.27 7.83
CA PRO A 47 15.54 -3.05 8.50
C PRO A 47 15.07 -3.61 9.86
N THR A 48 14.10 -2.97 10.50
CA THR A 48 13.52 -3.43 11.76
C THR A 48 11.99 -3.34 11.78
N PRO A 49 11.30 -4.08 12.69
CA PRO A 49 9.86 -3.93 12.88
C PRO A 49 9.43 -2.51 13.29
N ALA A 50 10.29 -1.76 14.00
CA ALA A 50 10.00 -0.38 14.38
C ALA A 50 10.03 0.57 13.17
N ASP A 51 10.95 0.31 12.23
CA ASP A 51 11.02 1.05 10.97
C ASP A 51 9.79 0.74 10.10
N LEU A 52 9.32 -0.51 10.08
CA LEU A 52 8.05 -0.86 9.42
C LEU A 52 6.85 -0.12 10.04
N ALA A 53 6.76 -0.05 11.36
CA ALA A 53 5.69 0.70 12.02
C ALA A 53 5.74 2.20 11.65
N SER A 54 6.94 2.77 11.57
CA SER A 54 7.16 4.16 11.16
C SER A 54 6.78 4.39 9.70
N GLU A 55 7.11 3.45 8.81
CA GLU A 55 6.77 3.53 7.39
C GLU A 55 5.25 3.42 7.17
N ILE A 56 4.56 2.57 7.93
CA ILE A 56 3.10 2.47 7.92
C ILE A 56 2.47 3.79 8.39
N ALA A 57 2.99 4.40 9.45
CA ALA A 57 2.52 5.70 9.94
C ALA A 57 2.70 6.79 8.87
N LYS A 58 3.88 6.87 8.25
CA LYS A 58 4.16 7.78 7.15
C LYS A 58 3.19 7.59 5.97
N CYS A 59 2.88 6.36 5.57
CA CYS A 59 1.92 6.10 4.49
C CYS A 59 0.51 6.62 4.83
N LYS A 60 0.07 6.48 6.08
CA LYS A 60 -1.20 7.03 6.56
C LYS A 60 -1.25 8.56 6.56
N GLU A 61 -0.12 9.25 6.63
CA GLU A 61 -0.06 10.70 6.47
C GLU A 61 -0.21 11.13 4.99
N MET A 62 0.00 10.22 4.04
CA MET A 62 0.00 10.49 2.60
C MET A 62 -1.28 10.02 1.89
N THR A 63 -2.09 9.18 2.53
CA THR A 63 -3.37 8.70 1.98
C THR A 63 -4.36 8.31 3.08
N ASP A 64 -5.62 8.66 2.87
CA ASP A 64 -6.75 8.16 3.67
C ASP A 64 -7.33 6.84 3.09
N LYS A 65 -6.81 6.36 1.96
CA LYS A 65 -7.31 5.16 1.26
C LYS A 65 -6.64 3.88 1.77
N PRO A 66 -7.29 2.71 1.61
CA PRO A 66 -6.72 1.43 2.02
C PRO A 66 -5.37 1.12 1.34
N PHE A 67 -4.45 0.53 2.08
CA PHE A 67 -3.19 -0.03 1.59
C PHE A 67 -2.82 -1.29 2.38
N GLY A 68 -1.95 -2.13 1.82
CA GLY A 68 -1.49 -3.37 2.43
C GLY A 68 -0.01 -3.35 2.82
N VAL A 69 0.43 -4.45 3.42
CA VAL A 69 1.84 -4.74 3.73
C VAL A 69 2.16 -6.15 3.23
N ASN A 70 3.28 -6.31 2.52
CA ASN A 70 3.80 -7.61 2.06
C ASN A 70 4.89 -8.16 2.98
#